data_AF-A0AAV0FS31-F1
#
_entry.id   AF-A0AAV0FS31-F1
#
_cell.length_a   1.000
_cell.length_b   1.000
_cell.length_c   1.000
_cell.angle_alpha   90.00
_cell.angle_beta   90.00
_cell.angle_gamma   90.00
#
_symmetry.space_group_name_H-M   'P 1'
#
loop_
_entity.id
_entity.type
_entity.pdbx_description
1 polymer ?
#
loop_
_entity_poly.entity_id
_entity_poly.type
_entity_poly.pdbx_seq_one_letter_code
_entity_poly.pdbx_strand_id
1 'polypeptide(L)'
;MANIRGPVASLLLVLNFCMYVVLLSIGGWAMNRAIDEGFIIGQGLKLPARFSPISFPFGNAATGFFVTFSMIAGVVGVASAIAGISHILGGNSETQAAASAAAASAATIAWTLTALAMGFAWKEIRLNIRNSKLKTMEAFTIILTFTQLAYILAIYLKK
;
A
#
# COMPACT_ATOMS: atom_id res chain seq x y z
N MET A 1 -18.02 11.87 -28.82
CA MET A 1 -16.94 10.93 -29.17
C MET A 1 -15.94 10.90 -28.02
N ALA A 2 -15.56 9.70 -27.58
CA ALA A 2 -14.98 9.40 -26.27
C ALA A 2 -13.72 10.22 -25.94
N ASN A 3 -13.82 11.13 -24.97
CA ASN A 3 -12.65 11.73 -24.33
C ASN A 3 -12.11 10.71 -23.31
N ILE A 4 -11.42 9.69 -23.82
CA ILE A 4 -10.64 8.74 -23.03
C ILE A 4 -9.58 9.58 -22.34
N ARG A 5 -9.79 9.84 -21.05
CA ARG A 5 -8.83 10.50 -20.15
C ARG A 5 -7.49 9.76 -20.22
N GLY A 6 -6.60 10.19 -21.12
CA GLY A 6 -5.19 9.81 -21.28
C GLY A 6 -4.87 8.32 -21.03
N PRO A 7 -4.61 7.50 -22.06
CA PRO A 7 -4.38 6.04 -21.89
C PRO A 7 -3.35 5.69 -20.80
N VAL A 8 -2.36 6.58 -20.59
CA VAL A 8 -1.34 6.47 -19.54
C VAL A 8 -1.93 6.51 -18.11
N ALA A 9 -2.86 7.43 -17.80
CA ALA A 9 -3.42 7.56 -16.45
C ALA A 9 -4.31 6.36 -16.10
N SER A 10 -5.05 5.84 -17.08
CA SER A 10 -5.85 4.63 -16.90
C SER A 10 -4.98 3.39 -16.71
N LEU A 11 -3.88 3.26 -17.46
CA LEU A 11 -2.92 2.18 -17.30
C LEU A 11 -2.28 2.20 -15.91
N LEU A 12 -1.81 3.37 -15.46
CA LEU A 12 -1.20 3.55 -14.14
C LEU A 12 -2.18 3.21 -13.02
N LEU A 13 -3.46 3.60 -13.16
CA LEU A 13 -4.49 3.28 -12.18
C LEU A 13 -4.70 1.77 -12.03
N VAL A 14 -4.82 1.03 -13.14
CA VAL A 14 -5.00 -0.43 -13.12
C VAL A 14 -3.75 -1.12 -12.57
N LEU A 15 -2.56 -0.68 -12.99
CA LEU A 15 -1.29 -1.20 -12.48
C LEU A 15 -1.17 -1.02 -10.96
N ASN A 16 -1.44 0.18 -10.45
CA ASN A 16 -1.38 0.48 -9.02
C ASN A 16 -2.40 -0.34 -8.24
N PHE A 17 -3.64 -0.46 -8.74
CA PHE A 17 -4.66 -1.30 -8.14
C PHE A 17 -4.18 -2.75 -7.98
N CYS A 18 -3.66 -3.36 -9.05
CA CYS A 18 -3.15 -4.74 -9.01
C CYS A 18 -2.01 -4.89 -7.99
N MET A 19 -1.06 -3.95 -7.95
CA MET A 19 0.05 -4.00 -7.00
C MET A 19 -0.43 -3.86 -5.54
N TYR A 20 -1.41 -2.98 -5.26
CA TYR A 20 -1.99 -2.87 -3.91
C TYR A 20 -2.71 -4.15 -3.48
N VAL A 21 -3.42 -4.83 -4.39
CA VAL A 21 -4.05 -6.13 -4.11
C VAL A 21 -3.00 -7.18 -3.76
N VAL A 22 -1.86 -7.18 -4.46
CA VAL A 22 -0.75 -8.10 -4.13
C VAL A 22 -0.16 -7.78 -2.76
N LEU A 23 0.03 -6.50 -2.41
CA LEU A 23 0.47 -6.11 -1.06
C LEU A 23 -0.49 -6.61 0.03
N LEU A 24 -1.79 -6.48 -0.19
CA LEU A 24 -2.81 -7.00 0.75
C LEU A 24 -2.78 -8.52 0.86
N SER A 25 -2.60 -9.22 -0.26
CA SER A 25 -2.58 -10.68 -0.29
C SER A 25 -1.37 -11.24 0.45
N ILE A 26 -0.16 -10.73 0.16
CA ILE A 26 1.06 -11.20 0.81
C ILE A 26 1.12 -10.70 2.26
N GLY A 27 0.71 -9.45 2.51
CA GLY A 27 0.65 -8.87 3.85
C GLY A 27 -0.33 -9.61 4.75
N GLY A 28 -1.52 -9.96 4.25
CA GLY A 28 -2.50 -10.78 4.96
C GLY A 28 -1.97 -12.17 5.29
N TRP A 29 -1.29 -12.83 4.34
CA TRP A 29 -0.59 -14.09 4.61
C TRP A 29 0.47 -13.93 5.71
N ALA A 30 1.28 -12.87 5.65
CA ALA A 30 2.33 -12.61 6.63
C ALA A 30 1.76 -12.33 8.02
N MET A 31 0.69 -11.52 8.10
CA MET A 31 0.01 -11.21 9.35
C MET A 31 -0.64 -12.47 9.97
N ASN A 32 -1.33 -13.27 9.16
CA ASN A 32 -1.93 -14.53 9.61
C ASN A 32 -0.85 -15.44 10.22
N ARG A 33 0.28 -15.59 9.52
CA ARG A 33 1.37 -16.45 9.99
C ARG A 33 2.07 -15.90 11.24
N ALA A 34 2.16 -14.58 11.39
CA ALA A 34 2.67 -13.95 12.61
C ALA A 34 1.75 -14.16 13.82
N ILE A 35 0.43 -14.27 13.60
CA ILE A 35 -0.56 -14.58 14.64
C ILE A 35 -0.47 -16.07 15.01
N ASP A 36 -0.45 -16.96 14.02
CA ASP A 36 -0.39 -18.42 14.24
C ASP A 36 0.90 -18.85 14.95
N GLU A 37 2.03 -18.22 14.59
CA GLU A 37 3.35 -18.50 15.16
C GLU A 37 3.73 -17.50 16.26
N GLY A 38 2.76 -16.69 16.69
CA GLY A 38 2.91 -15.69 17.73
C GLY A 38 3.05 -16.30 19.12
N PHE A 39 3.48 -15.48 20.07
CA PHE A 39 3.74 -15.93 21.44
C PHE A 39 2.48 -15.86 22.31
N ILE A 40 2.12 -16.96 23.00
CA ILE A 40 1.01 -16.97 23.97
C ILE A 40 1.50 -16.38 25.30
N ILE A 41 1.06 -15.17 25.65
CA ILE A 41 1.42 -14.51 26.92
C ILE A 41 0.54 -15.09 28.05
N GLY A 42 1.07 -16.03 28.81
CA GLY A 42 0.44 -16.52 30.05
C GLY A 42 0.60 -15.53 31.22
N GLN A 43 -0.27 -15.63 32.24
CA GLN A 43 -0.36 -14.71 33.40
C GLN A 43 0.89 -14.62 34.31
N GLY A 44 2.01 -15.24 33.95
CA GLY A 44 3.26 -15.22 34.72
C GLY A 44 4.53 -14.94 33.91
N LEU A 45 4.41 -14.54 32.64
CA LEU A 45 5.58 -14.43 31.77
C LEU A 45 6.34 -13.09 31.98
N LYS A 46 7.55 -13.16 32.56
CA LYS A 46 8.47 -12.01 32.63
C LYS A 46 9.15 -11.81 31.27
N LEU A 47 8.66 -10.84 30.52
CA LEU A 47 9.16 -10.50 29.19
C LEU A 47 10.41 -9.60 29.31
N PRO A 48 11.46 -9.82 28.49
CA PRO A 48 12.60 -8.91 28.43
C PRO A 48 12.19 -7.50 28.00
N ALA A 49 12.95 -6.47 28.37
CA ALA A 49 12.64 -5.06 28.08
C ALA A 49 12.56 -4.70 26.57
N ARG A 50 12.95 -5.61 25.67
CA ARG A 50 12.89 -5.44 24.20
C ARG A 50 12.00 -6.50 23.54
N PHE A 51 10.91 -6.87 24.19
CA PHE A 51 9.93 -7.78 23.60
C PHE A 51 8.89 -7.01 22.77
N SER A 52 8.65 -7.47 21.54
CA SER A 52 7.53 -7.03 20.72
C SER A 52 6.49 -8.16 20.67
N PRO A 53 5.23 -7.93 21.08
CA PRO A 53 4.16 -8.92 20.97
C PRO A 53 3.93 -9.38 19.53
N ILE A 54 4.26 -8.51 18.56
CA ILE A 54 4.20 -8.82 17.14
C ILE A 54 5.58 -9.33 16.72
N SER A 55 5.68 -10.65 16.54
CA SER A 55 6.89 -11.34 16.10
C SER A 55 6.65 -11.95 14.71
N PHE A 56 7.57 -11.70 13.78
CA PHE A 56 7.55 -12.27 12.43
C PHE A 56 8.70 -13.28 12.31
N PRO A 57 8.43 -14.60 12.42
CA PRO A 57 9.48 -15.62 12.48
C PRO A 57 10.22 -15.86 11.15
N PHE A 58 9.77 -15.23 10.06
CA PHE A 58 10.30 -15.40 8.70
C PHE A 58 10.91 -14.10 8.12
N GLY A 59 11.19 -13.13 8.98
CA GLY A 59 11.75 -11.83 8.60
C GLY A 59 12.74 -11.29 9.64
N ASN A 60 12.87 -9.97 9.69
CA ASN A 60 13.74 -9.26 10.63
C ASN A 60 12.94 -8.25 11.48
N ALA A 61 13.66 -7.44 12.28
CA ALA A 61 13.04 -6.49 13.20
C ALA A 61 12.16 -5.41 12.54
N ALA A 62 12.32 -5.15 11.23
CA ALA A 62 11.51 -4.20 10.49
C ALA A 62 10.25 -4.81 9.86
N THR A 63 10.17 -6.14 9.76
CA THR A 63 9.11 -6.84 9.00
C THR A 63 7.73 -6.50 9.53
N GLY A 64 7.55 -6.45 10.85
CA GLY A 64 6.24 -6.15 11.42
C GLY A 64 5.74 -4.74 11.15
N PHE A 65 6.64 -3.76 11.21
CA PHE A 65 6.32 -2.40 10.80
C PHE A 65 6.02 -2.36 9.30
N PHE A 66 6.90 -2.93 8.49
CA PHE A 66 6.77 -2.94 7.04
C PHE A 66 5.44 -3.55 6.58
N VAL A 67 5.10 -4.76 7.04
CA VAL A 67 3.85 -5.46 6.69
C VAL A 67 2.63 -4.66 7.11
N THR A 68 2.60 -4.14 8.34
CA THR A 68 1.45 -3.39 8.86
C THR A 68 1.20 -2.11 8.06
N PHE A 69 2.25 -1.29 7.84
CA PHE A 69 2.12 -0.07 7.05
C PHE A 69 1.81 -0.36 5.58
N SER A 70 2.34 -1.44 5.01
CA SER A 70 2.02 -1.85 3.63
C SER A 70 0.57 -2.29 3.47
N MET A 71 -0.01 -2.95 4.48
CA MET A 71 -1.43 -3.33 4.45
C MET A 71 -2.33 -2.10 4.56
N ILE A 72 -2.02 -1.15 5.45
CA ILE A 72 -2.77 0.11 5.57
C ILE A 72 -2.71 0.89 4.25
N ALA A 73 -1.51 1.03 3.67
CA ALA A 73 -1.32 1.64 2.36
C ALA A 73 -2.09 0.89 1.26
N GLY A 74 -2.10 -0.45 1.32
CA GLY A 74 -2.85 -1.32 0.40
C GLY A 74 -4.36 -1.07 0.44
N VAL A 75 -4.97 -1.04 1.62
CA VAL A 75 -6.43 -0.80 1.76
C VAL A 75 -6.79 0.59 1.23
N VAL A 76 -6.04 1.62 1.64
CA VAL A 76 -6.29 3.00 1.21
C VAL A 76 -6.02 3.16 -0.29
N GLY A 77 -5.01 2.49 -0.82
CA GLY A 77 -4.68 2.45 -2.24
C GLY A 77 -5.78 1.82 -3.09
N VAL A 78 -6.33 0.68 -2.67
CA VAL A 78 -7.47 0.05 -3.33
C VAL A 78 -8.70 0.95 -3.29
N ALA A 79 -9.03 1.54 -2.14
CA ALA A 79 -10.17 2.46 -2.00
C ALA A 79 -10.00 3.70 -2.90
N SER A 80 -8.79 4.26 -2.94
CA SER A 80 -8.45 5.37 -3.83
C SER A 80 -8.58 4.98 -5.31
N ALA A 81 -8.18 3.77 -5.68
CA ALA A 81 -8.29 3.31 -7.06
C ALA A 81 -9.75 3.14 -7.49
N ILE A 82 -10.62 2.62 -6.61
CA ILE A 82 -12.07 2.51 -6.85
C ILE A 82 -12.69 3.91 -7.03
N ALA A 83 -12.31 4.88 -6.19
CA ALA A 83 -12.74 6.27 -6.34
C ALA A 83 -12.26 6.86 -7.69
N GLY A 84 -11.02 6.56 -8.10
CA GLY A 84 -10.46 6.94 -9.39
C GLY A 84 -11.21 6.36 -10.58
N ILE A 85 -11.58 5.07 -10.53
CA ILE A 85 -12.37 4.39 -11.58
C ILE A 85 -13.77 4.98 -11.66
N SER A 86 -14.41 5.18 -10.51
CA SER A 86 -15.76 5.77 -10.43
C SER A 86 -15.78 7.17 -11.03
N HIS A 87 -14.73 7.95 -10.81
CA HIS A 87 -14.55 9.26 -11.46
C HIS A 87 -14.35 9.14 -12.98
N ILE A 88 -13.63 8.12 -13.47
CA ILE A 88 -13.44 7.88 -14.92
C ILE A 88 -14.77 7.54 -15.61
N LEU A 89 -15.61 6.72 -14.97
CA LEU A 89 -16.88 6.23 -15.51
C LEU A 89 -18.05 7.21 -15.33
N GLY A 90 -18.05 8.03 -14.27
CA GLY A 90 -19.11 9.01 -13.95
C GLY A 90 -18.99 10.31 -14.76
N GLY A 91 -19.53 10.32 -15.97
CA GLY A 91 -19.72 11.54 -16.75
C GLY A 91 -21.09 12.17 -16.49
N ASN A 92 -21.19 13.23 -15.67
CA ASN A 92 -22.26 14.24 -15.67
C ASN A 92 -21.84 15.50 -14.88
N SER A 93 -22.27 16.66 -15.33
CA SER A 93 -21.47 17.90 -15.44
C SER A 93 -21.53 18.94 -14.30
N GLU A 94 -22.05 18.62 -13.10
CA GLU A 94 -22.11 19.63 -12.00
C GLU A 94 -21.42 19.19 -10.70
N THR A 95 -21.32 17.89 -10.42
CA THR A 95 -20.62 17.34 -9.23
C THR A 95 -19.16 16.93 -9.51
N GLN A 96 -18.67 17.13 -10.74
CA GLN A 96 -17.35 16.66 -11.20
C GLN A 96 -16.15 17.37 -10.56
N ALA A 97 -16.26 18.66 -10.24
CA ALA A 97 -15.16 19.39 -9.61
C ALA A 97 -14.90 18.91 -8.18
N ALA A 98 -15.96 18.67 -7.40
CA ALA A 98 -15.84 18.14 -6.04
C ALA A 98 -15.39 16.66 -6.03
N ALA A 99 -15.93 15.84 -6.93
CA ALA A 99 -15.53 14.44 -7.07
C ALA A 99 -14.07 14.25 -7.52
N SER A 100 -13.57 15.11 -8.42
CA SER A 100 -12.17 15.11 -8.84
C SER A 100 -11.21 15.53 -7.73
N ALA A 101 -11.58 16.52 -6.92
CA ALA A 101 -10.82 16.93 -5.75
C ALA A 101 -10.76 15.80 -4.70
N ALA A 102 -11.89 15.15 -4.42
CA ALA A 102 -11.94 14.03 -3.48
C ALA A 102 -11.09 12.83 -3.95
N ALA A 103 -11.13 12.48 -5.24
CA ALA A 103 -10.30 11.42 -5.81
C ALA A 103 -8.80 11.76 -5.74
N ALA A 104 -8.41 13.01 -6.01
CA ALA A 104 -7.03 13.47 -5.90
C ALA A 104 -6.51 13.45 -4.45
N SER A 105 -7.34 13.88 -3.49
CA SER A 105 -7.01 13.80 -2.06
C SER A 105 -6.84 12.34 -1.61
N ALA A 106 -7.75 11.45 -1.99
CA ALA A 106 -7.63 10.03 -1.67
C ALA A 106 -6.35 9.40 -2.27
N ALA A 107 -6.02 9.74 -3.53
CA ALA A 107 -4.79 9.28 -4.17
C ALA A 107 -3.54 9.79 -3.47
N THR A 108 -3.56 11.04 -3.00
CA THR A 108 -2.46 11.66 -2.25
C THR A 108 -2.28 10.99 -0.89
N ILE A 109 -3.36 10.69 -0.17
CA ILE A 109 -3.29 9.95 1.10
C ILE A 109 -2.75 8.53 0.88
N ALA A 110 -3.21 7.84 -0.16
CA ALA A 110 -2.67 6.53 -0.53
C ALA A 110 -1.17 6.61 -0.84
N TRP A 111 -0.73 7.67 -1.54
CA TRP A 111 0.68 7.88 -1.84
C TRP A 111 1.53 8.15 -0.61
N THR A 112 1.09 9.03 0.31
CA THR A 112 1.87 9.33 1.53
C THR A 112 2.00 8.11 2.43
N LEU A 113 0.96 7.29 2.55
CA LEU A 113 1.01 6.01 3.26
C LEU A 113 1.93 5.00 2.58
N THR A 114 1.93 4.95 1.25
CA THR A 114 2.83 4.09 0.47
C THR A 114 4.28 4.53 0.63
N ALA A 115 4.56 5.84 0.62
CA ALA A 115 5.89 6.38 0.87
C ALA A 115 6.38 6.08 2.29
N LEU A 116 5.48 6.13 3.28
CA LEU A 116 5.79 5.69 4.64
C LEU A 116 6.14 4.19 4.69
N ALA A 117 5.34 3.34 4.04
CA ALA A 117 5.61 1.91 3.91
C ALA A 117 6.95 1.64 3.19
N MET A 118 7.29 2.44 2.17
CA MET A 118 8.56 2.36 1.44
C MET A 118 9.77 2.65 2.34
N GLY A 119 9.66 3.58 3.29
CA GLY A 119 10.69 3.80 4.31
C GLY A 119 10.99 2.54 5.13
N PHE A 120 9.93 1.80 5.52
CA PHE A 120 10.09 0.51 6.19
C PHE A 120 10.61 -0.59 5.26
N ALA A 121 10.20 -0.60 3.98
CA ALA A 121 10.77 -1.49 2.97
C ALA A 121 12.28 -1.29 2.83
N TRP A 122 12.76 -0.04 2.84
CA TRP A 122 14.19 0.25 2.81
C TRP A 122 14.92 -0.27 4.05
N LYS A 123 14.28 -0.15 5.22
CA LYS A 123 14.84 -0.67 6.47
C LYS A 123 14.89 -2.20 6.48
N GLU A 124 13.83 -2.85 6.01
CA GLU A 124 13.77 -4.29 5.76
C GLU A 124 14.91 -4.71 4.81
N ILE A 125 15.14 -3.91 3.76
CA ILE A 125 16.24 -4.09 2.79
C ILE A 125 17.61 -4.13 3.48
N ARG A 126 17.84 -3.22 4.40
CA ARG A 126 19.12 -3.10 5.10
C ARG A 126 19.41 -4.24 6.08
N LEU A 127 18.39 -4.86 6.66
CA LEU A 127 18.54 -5.88 7.72
C LEU A 127 18.73 -7.31 7.18
N ASN A 128 18.65 -7.51 5.86
CA ASN A 128 19.12 -8.66 5.06
C ASN A 128 18.59 -10.08 5.39
N ILE A 129 17.73 -10.27 6.38
CA ILE A 129 17.06 -11.56 6.68
C ILE A 129 15.61 -11.48 6.17
N ARG A 130 15.31 -12.14 5.04
CA ARG A 130 13.98 -12.11 4.41
C ARG A 130 13.69 -13.25 3.42
N ASN A 131 12.43 -13.63 3.34
CA ASN A 131 11.88 -14.60 2.36
C ASN A 131 11.54 -13.92 1.01
N SER A 132 11.49 -14.69 -0.08
CA SER A 132 11.02 -14.26 -1.42
C SER A 132 9.69 -13.50 -1.40
N LYS A 133 8.74 -13.89 -0.55
CA LYS A 133 7.46 -13.16 -0.41
C LYS A 133 7.65 -11.72 0.08
N LEU A 134 8.54 -11.51 1.06
CA LEU A 134 8.88 -10.18 1.57
C LEU A 134 9.63 -9.36 0.53
N LYS A 135 10.54 -9.99 -0.24
CA LYS A 135 11.20 -9.34 -1.38
C LYS A 135 10.20 -8.83 -2.43
N THR A 136 9.14 -9.59 -2.72
CA THR A 136 8.06 -9.13 -3.61
C THR A 136 7.33 -7.91 -3.05
N MET A 137 6.97 -7.93 -1.77
CA MET A 137 6.33 -6.76 -1.14
C MET A 137 7.23 -5.53 -1.17
N GLU A 138 8.52 -5.68 -0.89
CA GLU A 138 9.49 -4.57 -0.94
C GLU A 138 9.54 -3.94 -2.33
N ALA A 139 9.73 -4.76 -3.36
CA ALA A 139 9.79 -4.31 -4.74
C ALA A 139 8.49 -3.59 -5.14
N PHE A 140 7.34 -4.18 -4.83
CA PHE A 140 6.05 -3.58 -5.18
C PHE A 140 5.77 -2.30 -4.42
N THR A 141 6.15 -2.20 -3.14
CA THR A 141 5.99 -0.95 -2.36
C THR A 141 6.87 0.17 -2.92
N ILE A 142 8.10 -0.14 -3.33
CA ILE A 142 9.00 0.84 -3.96
C ILE A 142 8.42 1.28 -5.30
N ILE A 143 8.05 0.35 -6.18
CA ILE A 143 7.46 0.65 -7.49
C ILE A 143 6.18 1.46 -7.33
N LEU A 144 5.27 1.05 -6.45
CA LEU A 144 4.03 1.76 -6.14
C LEU A 144 4.25 3.20 -5.71
N THR A 145 5.31 3.48 -4.95
CA THR A 145 5.63 4.85 -4.52
C THR A 145 5.84 5.77 -5.72
N PHE A 146 6.54 5.29 -6.76
CA PHE A 146 6.80 6.06 -7.97
C PHE A 146 5.60 6.07 -8.93
N THR A 147 4.95 4.92 -9.14
CA THR A 147 3.83 4.83 -10.08
C THR A 147 2.57 5.53 -9.56
N GLN A 148 2.34 5.55 -8.24
CA GLN A 148 1.27 6.32 -7.62
C GLN A 148 1.53 7.83 -7.69
N LEU A 149 2.79 8.26 -7.52
CA LEU A 149 3.16 9.66 -7.74
C LEU A 149 2.93 10.07 -9.20
N ALA A 150 3.37 9.23 -10.15
CA ALA A 150 3.16 9.46 -11.57
C ALA A 150 1.67 9.54 -11.93
N TYR A 151 0.82 8.70 -11.32
CA TYR A 151 -0.63 8.76 -11.48
C TYR A 151 -1.21 10.09 -10.98
N ILE A 152 -0.81 10.53 -9.78
CA ILE A 152 -1.24 11.82 -9.21
C ILE A 152 -0.82 12.97 -10.14
N LEU A 153 0.45 13.01 -10.56
CA LEU A 153 0.96 14.02 -11.48
C LEU A 153 0.21 14.01 -12.82
N ALA A 154 -0.13 12.83 -13.36
CA ALA A 154 -0.90 12.71 -14.59
C ALA A 154 -2.33 13.26 -14.45
N ILE A 155 -2.93 13.21 -13.26
CA ILE A 155 -4.24 13.85 -13.01
C ILE A 155 -4.09 15.37 -12.87
N TYR A 156 -3.08 15.84 -12.12
CA TYR A 156 -2.88 17.26 -11.86
C TYR A 156 -2.45 18.04 -13.11
N LEU A 157 -1.55 17.50 -13.93
CA LEU A 157 -1.06 18.16 -15.15
C LEU A 157 -2.11 18.23 -16.27
N LYS A 158 -3.19 17.45 -16.17
CA LYS A 158 -4.25 17.40 -17.17
C LYS A 158 -5.49 18.23 -16.78
N LYS A 159 -5.46 18.85 -15.60
CA LYS A 159 -6.46 19.80 -15.11
C LYS A 159 -6.04 21.21 -15.46
#